data_AF-A0A845USD8-F1
#
_entry.id   AF-A0A845USD8-F1
#
_cell.length_a   1.000
_cell.length_b   1.000
_cell.length_c   1.000
_cell.angle_alpha   90.00
_cell.angle_beta   90.00
_cell.angle_gamma   90.00
#
_symmetry.space_group_name_H-M   'P 1'
#
loop_
_entity.id
_entity.type
_entity.pdbx_description
1 polymer ?
#
loop_
_entity_poly.entity_id
_entity_poly.type
_entity_poly.pdbx_seq_one_letter_code
_entity_poly.pdbx_strand_id
1 'polypeptide(L)'
;MVFVGANQKSVPFDFAEALQDLGENAGYQKVTGIGANALDFHIAFYMGEIAAKYANAYFHVISRDKGFDPLIEHLRKRKIHALRHVDLSEIPFVKISNASSLDQKIEAIVDSLRSRGTAHPRKIKTIKGTVNALFMKTLDQDNLEALVDELKRRGHVVFNEHSVSYGPSIARR
;
A
#
# COMPACT_ATOMS: atom_id res chain seq x y z
N MET A 1 10.65 -6.93 -6.28
CA MET A 1 10.95 -8.11 -7.13
C MET A 1 9.86 -8.27 -8.17
N VAL A 2 10.22 -8.56 -9.41
CA VAL A 2 9.28 -8.80 -10.51
C VAL A 2 9.42 -10.25 -10.98
N PHE A 3 8.33 -11.00 -10.91
CA PHE A 3 8.33 -12.39 -11.35
C PHE A 3 8.01 -12.50 -12.84
N VAL A 4 8.82 -13.25 -13.58
CA VAL A 4 8.67 -13.46 -15.02
C VAL A 4 8.33 -14.92 -15.27
N GLY A 5 7.25 -15.18 -16.01
CA GLY A 5 6.80 -16.54 -16.29
C GLY A 5 7.85 -17.36 -17.07
N ALA A 6 7.87 -18.67 -16.90
CA ALA A 6 8.87 -19.55 -17.52
C ALA A 6 8.94 -19.38 -19.06
N ASN A 7 7.77 -19.19 -19.69
CA ASN A 7 7.63 -19.02 -21.15
C ASN A 7 7.75 -17.58 -21.62
N GLN A 8 7.82 -16.61 -20.70
CA GLN A 8 7.92 -15.20 -21.07
C GLN A 8 9.37 -14.89 -21.47
N LYS A 9 9.56 -14.59 -22.75
CA LYS A 9 10.89 -14.36 -23.36
C LYS A 9 11.38 -12.92 -23.24
N SER A 10 10.45 -11.97 -23.11
CA SER A 10 10.76 -10.55 -23.05
C SER A 10 9.75 -9.79 -22.18
N VAL A 11 10.13 -8.59 -21.80
CA VAL A 11 9.28 -7.56 -21.21
C VAL A 11 9.36 -6.32 -22.11
N PRO A 12 8.35 -5.42 -22.09
CA PRO A 12 8.44 -4.15 -22.81
C PRO A 12 9.70 -3.37 -22.40
N PHE A 13 10.30 -2.65 -23.35
CA PHE A 13 11.54 -1.91 -23.10
C PHE A 13 11.37 -0.86 -22.00
N ASP A 14 10.32 -0.04 -22.09
CA ASP A 14 10.02 1.00 -21.09
C ASP A 14 9.84 0.43 -19.67
N PHE A 15 9.32 -0.80 -19.57
CA PHE A 15 9.20 -1.49 -18.29
C PHE A 15 10.57 -1.95 -17.76
N ALA A 16 11.46 -2.40 -18.64
CA ALA A 16 12.81 -2.79 -18.26
C ALA A 16 13.67 -1.58 -17.86
N GLU A 17 13.59 -0.50 -18.62
CA GLU A 17 14.25 0.77 -18.31
C GLU A 17 13.83 1.29 -16.93
N ALA A 18 12.52 1.41 -16.69
CA ALA A 18 11.99 1.85 -15.41
C ALA A 18 12.37 0.92 -14.23
N LEU A 19 12.49 -0.40 -14.46
CA LEU A 19 12.92 -1.33 -13.42
C LEU A 19 14.42 -1.22 -13.12
N GLN A 20 15.24 -0.94 -14.14
CA GLN A 20 16.68 -0.77 -14.00
C GLN A 20 17.03 0.50 -13.23
N ASP A 21 16.26 1.58 -13.41
CA ASP A 21 16.43 2.84 -12.66
C ASP A 21 16.29 2.65 -11.13
N LEU A 22 15.60 1.60 -10.69
CA LEU A 22 15.46 1.26 -9.27
C LEU A 22 16.72 0.62 -8.66
N GLY A 23 17.72 0.26 -9.49
CA GLY A 23 18.98 -0.35 -9.07
C GLY A 23 18.77 -1.63 -8.26
N GLU A 24 19.47 -1.77 -7.14
CA GLU A 24 19.39 -2.94 -6.25
C GLU A 24 18.01 -3.13 -5.57
N ASN A 25 17.13 -2.12 -5.65
CA ASN A 25 15.79 -2.19 -5.06
C ASN A 25 14.80 -2.99 -5.91
N ALA A 26 15.17 -3.35 -7.14
CA ALA A 26 14.35 -4.14 -8.03
C ALA A 26 15.18 -5.19 -8.78
N GLY A 27 14.49 -6.24 -9.23
CA GLY A 27 15.14 -7.34 -9.95
C GLY A 27 14.13 -8.33 -10.50
N TYR A 28 14.52 -9.00 -11.56
CA TYR A 28 13.75 -10.05 -12.20
C TYR A 28 13.99 -11.40 -11.53
N GLN A 29 12.89 -12.10 -11.23
CA GLN A 29 12.92 -13.48 -10.81
C GLN A 29 12.20 -14.32 -11.86
N LYS A 30 12.96 -15.05 -12.69
CA LYS A 30 12.37 -15.98 -13.64
C LYS A 30 11.87 -17.21 -12.90
N VAL A 31 10.61 -17.55 -13.09
CA VAL A 31 9.98 -18.73 -12.52
C VAL A 31 10.40 -19.96 -13.33
N THR A 32 10.79 -21.03 -12.64
CA THR A 32 11.12 -22.32 -13.27
C THR A 32 9.88 -23.23 -13.28
N GLY A 33 9.66 -23.90 -14.41
CA GLY A 33 8.56 -24.87 -14.57
C GLY A 33 7.26 -24.27 -15.10
N ILE A 34 6.48 -25.12 -15.77
CA ILE A 34 5.14 -24.79 -16.28
C ILE A 34 4.16 -25.62 -15.47
N GLY A 35 3.45 -24.98 -14.55
CA GLY A 35 2.43 -25.62 -13.73
C GLY A 35 1.37 -24.61 -13.35
N ALA A 36 0.13 -25.09 -13.14
CA ALA A 36 -0.92 -24.26 -12.57
C ALA A 36 -0.40 -23.65 -11.26
N ASN A 37 -0.55 -22.34 -11.09
CA ASN A 37 -0.16 -21.57 -9.91
C ASN A 37 1.36 -21.55 -9.60
N ALA A 38 2.23 -21.96 -10.55
CA ALA A 38 3.67 -21.96 -10.32
C ALA A 38 4.21 -20.56 -9.94
N LEU A 39 3.66 -19.51 -10.53
CA LEU A 39 3.97 -18.12 -10.21
C LEU A 39 3.61 -17.78 -8.76
N ASP A 40 2.42 -18.17 -8.32
CA ASP A 40 1.87 -17.82 -7.01
C ASP A 40 2.66 -18.50 -5.89
N PHE A 41 3.11 -19.73 -6.11
CA PHE A 41 4.00 -20.43 -5.18
C PHE A 41 5.37 -19.77 -5.06
N HIS A 42 5.94 -19.26 -6.15
CA HIS A 42 7.20 -18.50 -6.08
C HIS A 42 6.99 -17.22 -5.28
N ILE A 43 5.91 -16.48 -5.54
CA ILE A 43 5.58 -15.26 -4.77
C ILE A 43 5.43 -15.59 -3.27
N ALA A 44 4.66 -16.63 -2.92
CA ALA A 44 4.45 -17.05 -1.55
C ALA A 44 5.76 -17.46 -0.85
N PHE A 45 6.63 -18.19 -1.55
CA PHE A 45 7.96 -18.58 -1.04
C PHE A 45 8.81 -17.37 -0.68
N TYR A 46 8.99 -16.43 -1.61
CA TYR A 46 9.82 -15.23 -1.38
C TYR A 46 9.21 -14.30 -0.32
N MET A 47 7.88 -14.16 -0.27
CA MET A 47 7.23 -13.44 0.82
C MET A 47 7.55 -14.07 2.18
N GLY A 48 7.54 -15.41 2.27
CA GLY A 48 7.92 -16.13 3.49
C GLY A 48 9.39 -15.92 3.88
N GLU A 49 10.30 -16.03 2.91
CA GLU A 49 11.75 -15.81 3.13
C GLU A 49 12.03 -14.37 3.62
N ILE A 50 11.47 -13.37 2.93
CA ILE A 50 11.63 -11.96 3.30
C ILE A 50 11.02 -11.68 4.67
N ALA A 51 9.85 -12.26 4.98
CA ALA A 51 9.21 -12.09 6.28
C ALA A 51 10.02 -12.70 7.42
N ALA A 52 10.72 -13.82 7.16
CA ALA A 52 11.61 -14.44 8.14
C ALA A 52 12.88 -13.59 8.37
N LYS A 53 13.41 -12.95 7.32
CA LYS A 53 14.62 -12.11 7.40
C LYS A 53 14.36 -10.73 7.99
N TYR A 54 13.21 -10.13 7.70
CA TYR A 54 12.88 -8.76 8.10
C TYR A 54 11.56 -8.72 8.89
N ALA A 55 11.66 -8.57 10.21
CA ALA A 55 10.52 -8.57 11.13
C ALA A 55 9.46 -7.50 10.83
N ASN A 56 9.86 -6.40 10.17
CA ASN A 56 8.99 -5.28 9.82
C ASN A 56 8.60 -5.26 8.34
N ALA A 57 8.76 -6.37 7.61
CA ALA A 57 8.39 -6.44 6.20
C ALA A 57 6.91 -6.10 6.00
N TYR A 58 6.65 -5.28 4.98
CA TYR A 58 5.31 -4.93 4.53
C TYR A 58 5.17 -5.28 3.06
N PHE A 59 4.22 -6.15 2.73
CA PHE A 59 4.04 -6.65 1.39
C PHE A 59 2.82 -6.02 0.70
N HIS A 60 3.03 -5.56 -0.53
CA HIS A 60 1.96 -5.24 -1.48
C HIS A 60 2.02 -6.26 -2.62
N VAL A 61 0.98 -7.06 -2.78
CA VAL A 61 0.82 -8.01 -3.89
C VAL A 61 -0.09 -7.37 -4.92
N ILE A 62 0.36 -7.24 -6.16
CA ILE A 62 -0.42 -6.64 -7.25
C ILE A 62 -0.89 -7.79 -8.13
N SER A 63 -2.16 -8.18 -7.99
CA SER A 63 -2.75 -9.29 -8.74
C SER A 63 -4.27 -9.20 -8.79
N ARG A 64 -4.83 -9.50 -9.96
CA ARG A 64 -6.27 -9.71 -10.16
C ARG A 64 -6.76 -11.04 -9.59
N ASP A 65 -5.85 -11.97 -9.31
CA ASP A 65 -6.21 -13.27 -8.76
C ASP A 65 -6.56 -13.16 -7.28
N LYS A 66 -7.79 -13.56 -6.95
CA LYS A 66 -8.28 -13.66 -5.58
C LYS A 66 -7.73 -14.88 -4.84
N GLY A 67 -7.07 -15.81 -5.53
CA GLY A 67 -6.38 -16.97 -4.95
C GLY A 67 -5.30 -16.60 -3.92
N PHE A 68 -4.79 -15.36 -3.94
CA PHE A 68 -3.88 -14.83 -2.94
C PHE A 68 -4.57 -14.43 -1.62
N ASP A 69 -5.89 -14.21 -1.59
CA ASP A 69 -6.58 -13.70 -0.40
C ASP A 69 -6.38 -14.60 0.85
N PRO A 70 -6.43 -15.95 0.76
CA PRO A 70 -6.09 -16.83 1.87
C PRO A 70 -4.65 -16.67 2.39
N LEU A 71 -3.67 -16.46 1.50
CA LEU A 71 -2.28 -16.22 1.89
C LEU A 71 -2.16 -14.89 2.66
N ILE A 72 -2.78 -13.83 2.14
CA ILE A 72 -2.78 -12.51 2.79
C ILE A 72 -3.41 -12.60 4.18
N GLU A 73 -4.54 -13.30 4.33
CA GLU A 73 -5.18 -13.51 5.62
C GLU A 73 -4.28 -14.28 6.60
N HIS A 74 -3.63 -15.35 6.13
CA HIS A 74 -2.70 -16.14 6.94
C HIS A 74 -1.51 -15.30 7.44
N LEU A 75 -0.89 -14.51 6.57
CA LEU A 75 0.22 -13.62 6.93
C LEU A 75 -0.21 -12.61 8.00
N ARG A 76 -1.38 -11.98 7.82
CA ARG A 76 -1.92 -11.00 8.78
C ARG A 76 -2.21 -11.62 10.16
N LYS A 77 -2.72 -12.85 10.22
CA LYS A 77 -2.91 -13.59 11.49
C LYS A 77 -1.59 -13.78 12.23
N ARG A 78 -0.48 -13.96 11.51
CA ARG A 78 0.88 -14.04 12.04
C ARG A 78 1.57 -12.69 12.26
N LYS A 79 0.82 -11.58 12.20
CA LYS A 79 1.32 -10.21 12.33
C LYS A 79 2.31 -9.79 11.24
N ILE A 80 2.35 -10.50 10.12
CA ILE A 80 3.07 -10.08 8.92
C ILE A 80 2.14 -9.18 8.10
N HIS A 81 2.59 -7.97 7.78
CA HIS A 81 1.76 -7.02 7.08
C HIS A 81 1.75 -7.31 5.58
N ALA A 82 0.58 -7.64 5.04
CA ALA A 82 0.40 -7.90 3.61
C ALA A 82 -0.97 -7.40 3.13
N LEU A 83 -1.02 -6.88 1.91
CA LEU A 83 -2.24 -6.47 1.21
C LEU A 83 -2.16 -6.85 -0.26
N ARG A 84 -3.31 -7.22 -0.85
CA ARG A 84 -3.46 -7.37 -2.29
C ARG A 84 -4.16 -6.17 -2.90
N HIS A 85 -3.67 -5.73 -4.06
CA HIS A 85 -4.23 -4.68 -4.89
C HIS A 85 -4.46 -5.26 -6.29
N VAL A 86 -5.50 -4.81 -6.99
CA VAL A 86 -5.76 -5.21 -8.37
C VAL A 86 -4.82 -4.47 -9.34
N ASP A 87 -4.44 -3.25 -8.97
CA ASP A 87 -3.63 -2.36 -9.79
C ASP A 87 -2.63 -1.57 -8.94
N LEU A 88 -1.50 -1.15 -9.52
CA LEU A 88 -0.51 -0.31 -8.84
C LEU A 88 -1.10 1.04 -8.40
N SER A 89 -2.02 1.61 -9.19
CA SER A 89 -2.71 2.86 -8.87
C SER A 89 -3.61 2.75 -7.64
N GLU A 90 -3.94 1.54 -7.17
CA GLU A 90 -4.71 1.37 -5.92
C GLU A 90 -3.83 1.48 -4.68
N ILE A 91 -2.51 1.42 -4.84
CA ILE A 91 -1.57 1.52 -3.73
C ILE A 91 -1.58 2.96 -3.19
N PRO A 92 -1.90 3.17 -1.90
CA PRO A 92 -2.13 4.51 -1.37
C PRO A 92 -0.95 5.48 -1.54
N PHE A 93 0.30 5.01 -1.34
CA PHE A 93 1.47 5.89 -1.52
C PHE A 93 1.72 6.23 -2.99
N VAL A 94 1.42 5.33 -3.93
CA VAL A 94 1.55 5.61 -5.37
C VAL A 94 0.58 6.70 -5.81
N LYS A 95 -0.67 6.66 -5.33
CA LYS A 95 -1.64 7.75 -5.56
C LYS A 95 -1.13 9.09 -5.06
N ILE A 96 -0.48 9.11 -3.90
CA ILE A 96 0.03 10.33 -3.27
C ILE A 96 1.30 10.82 -3.95
N SER A 97 2.19 9.93 -4.38
CA SER A 97 3.37 10.29 -5.19
C SER A 97 2.96 10.96 -6.52
N ASN A 98 1.84 10.55 -7.10
CA ASN A 98 1.30 11.14 -8.33
C ASN A 98 0.45 12.41 -8.07
N ALA A 99 0.14 12.74 -6.83
CA ALA A 99 -0.65 13.92 -6.49
C ALA A 99 0.21 15.19 -6.53
N SER A 100 -0.02 16.02 -7.54
CA SER A 100 0.72 17.27 -7.75
C SER A 100 0.12 18.47 -7.01
N SER A 101 -1.16 18.41 -6.60
CA SER A 101 -1.84 19.48 -5.86
C SER A 101 -2.22 19.08 -4.44
N LEU A 102 -2.49 20.09 -3.60
CA LEU A 102 -3.02 19.88 -2.25
C LEU A 102 -4.37 19.15 -2.29
N ASP A 103 -5.25 19.49 -3.23
CA ASP A 103 -6.56 18.86 -3.38
C ASP A 103 -6.43 17.37 -3.67
N GLN A 104 -5.53 16.99 -4.59
CA GLN A 104 -5.28 15.59 -4.92
C GLN A 104 -4.67 14.82 -3.74
N LYS A 105 -3.77 15.46 -2.96
CA LYS A 105 -3.22 14.84 -1.73
C LYS A 105 -4.32 14.58 -0.70
N ILE A 106 -5.21 15.55 -0.49
CA ILE A 106 -6.34 15.40 0.43
C ILE A 106 -7.30 14.30 -0.04
N GLU A 107 -7.64 14.26 -1.33
CA GLU A 107 -8.48 13.22 -1.91
C GLU A 107 -7.88 11.82 -1.71
N ALA A 108 -6.58 11.65 -1.98
CA ALA A 108 -5.90 10.39 -1.79
C ALA A 108 -5.88 9.94 -0.30
N ILE A 109 -5.71 10.88 0.64
CA ILE A 109 -5.82 10.59 2.08
C ILE A 109 -7.24 10.15 2.44
N VAL A 110 -8.26 10.86 1.96
CA VAL A 110 -9.68 10.55 2.20
C VAL A 110 -10.03 9.16 1.66
N ASP A 111 -9.60 8.82 0.45
CA ASP A 111 -9.81 7.50 -0.15
C ASP A 111 -9.12 6.40 0.66
N SER A 112 -7.89 6.63 1.12
CA SER A 112 -7.20 5.67 2.00
C SER A 112 -7.88 5.49 3.35
N LEU A 113 -8.47 6.56 3.90
CA LEU A 113 -9.24 6.47 5.15
C LEU A 113 -10.57 5.74 4.93
N ARG A 114 -11.24 5.97 3.79
CA ARG A 114 -12.51 5.31 3.42
C ARG A 114 -12.31 3.81 3.18
N SER A 115 -11.26 3.40 2.48
CA SER A 115 -11.01 1.99 2.16
C SER A 115 -10.75 1.10 3.38
N ARG A 116 -10.49 1.72 4.54
CA ARG A 116 -10.26 1.02 5.81
C ARG A 116 -11.53 0.61 6.56
N GLY A 117 -12.72 1.00 6.09
CA GLY A 117 -14.07 0.68 6.63
C GLY A 117 -14.13 0.14 8.06
N THR A 118 -14.74 0.77 9.06
CA THR A 118 -14.71 0.40 10.51
C THR A 118 -13.34 0.43 11.20
N ALA A 119 -12.23 0.06 10.53
CA ALA A 119 -10.88 0.06 11.09
C ALA A 119 -10.14 1.40 10.94
N HIS A 120 -10.88 2.50 10.77
CA HIS A 120 -10.32 3.83 10.67
C HIS A 120 -9.70 4.30 12.01
N PRO A 121 -8.62 5.10 11.99
CA PRO A 121 -8.01 5.70 13.17
C PRO A 121 -8.96 6.52 14.07
N ARG A 122 -9.21 6.08 15.30
CA ARG A 122 -10.09 6.82 16.24
C ARG A 122 -9.38 7.78 17.18
N LYS A 123 -8.04 7.84 17.16
CA LYS A 123 -7.22 8.71 18.02
C LYS A 123 -6.40 9.68 17.18
N ILE A 124 -6.19 10.90 17.68
CA ILE A 124 -5.44 11.96 16.98
C ILE A 124 -4.02 11.50 16.62
N LYS A 125 -3.32 10.87 17.57
CA LYS A 125 -1.98 10.31 17.32
C LYS A 125 -1.99 9.25 16.21
N THR A 126 -3.02 8.41 16.18
CA THR A 126 -3.14 7.34 15.18
C THR A 126 -3.46 7.89 13.80
N ILE A 127 -4.31 8.92 13.67
CA ILE A 127 -4.55 9.54 12.36
C ILE A 127 -3.30 10.22 11.83
N LYS A 128 -2.57 10.99 12.65
CA LYS A 128 -1.28 11.60 12.26
C LYS A 128 -0.29 10.54 11.75
N GLY A 129 -0.14 9.43 12.50
CA GLY A 129 0.70 8.31 12.08
C GLY A 129 0.21 7.62 10.79
N THR A 130 -1.11 7.53 10.60
CA THR A 130 -1.71 6.95 9.39
C THR A 130 -1.47 7.83 8.18
N VAL A 131 -1.66 9.15 8.30
CA VAL A 131 -1.37 10.11 7.24
C VAL A 131 0.11 10.05 6.89
N ASN A 132 1.02 10.16 7.86
CA ASN A 132 2.45 10.14 7.56
C ASN A 132 2.90 8.82 6.92
N ALA A 133 2.31 7.68 7.30
CA ALA A 133 2.59 6.39 6.67
C ALA A 133 2.23 6.37 5.16
N LEU A 134 1.26 7.16 4.73
CA LEU A 134 0.91 7.30 3.31
C LEU A 134 1.99 8.05 2.51
N PHE A 135 2.77 8.88 3.17
CA PHE A 135 3.93 9.59 2.62
C PHE A 135 5.24 8.88 2.98
N MET A 136 5.21 7.57 3.21
CA MET A 136 6.42 6.78 3.54
C MET A 136 7.18 7.32 4.77
N LYS A 137 6.49 8.01 5.68
CA LYS A 137 7.06 8.66 6.87
C LYS A 137 8.08 9.77 6.56
N THR A 138 7.98 10.41 5.40
CA THR A 138 8.88 11.51 5.01
C THR A 138 8.36 12.90 5.35
N LEU A 139 7.09 13.03 5.79
CA LEU A 139 6.57 14.32 6.23
C LEU A 139 7.18 14.70 7.57
N ASP A 140 7.70 15.93 7.64
CA ASP A 140 7.98 16.62 8.89
C ASP A 140 6.69 16.97 9.66
N GLN A 141 6.88 17.47 10.88
CA GLN A 141 5.78 17.77 11.78
C GLN A 141 4.85 18.86 11.22
N ASP A 142 5.42 19.92 10.65
CA ASP A 142 4.65 21.09 10.20
C ASP A 142 3.79 20.75 8.97
N ASN A 143 4.36 20.05 7.99
CA ASN A 143 3.65 19.59 6.81
C ASN A 143 2.58 18.54 7.15
N LEU A 144 2.86 17.66 8.11
CA LEU A 144 1.88 16.70 8.61
C LEU A 144 0.71 17.41 9.31
N GLU A 145 0.99 18.43 10.12
CA GLU A 145 -0.05 19.22 10.79
C GLU A 145 -0.89 20.00 9.78
N ALA A 146 -0.26 20.66 8.81
CA ALA A 146 -0.98 21.38 7.76
C ALA A 146 -1.97 20.48 6.98
N LEU A 147 -1.57 19.26 6.62
CA LEU A 147 -2.46 18.31 5.93
C LEU A 147 -3.61 17.84 6.83
N VAL A 148 -3.32 17.59 8.11
CA VAL A 148 -4.31 17.11 9.08
C VAL A 148 -5.31 18.20 9.44
N ASP A 149 -4.86 19.45 9.53
CA ASP A 149 -5.72 20.62 9.71
C ASP A 149 -6.57 20.90 8.48
N GLU A 150 -6.02 20.69 7.27
CA GLU A 150 -6.80 20.83 6.04
C GLU A 150 -7.92 19.78 5.95
N LEU A 151 -7.67 18.54 6.38
CA LEU A 151 -8.73 17.51 6.50
C LEU A 151 -9.85 17.95 7.47
N LYS A 152 -9.47 18.61 8.58
CA LYS A 152 -10.42 19.13 9.57
C LYS A 152 -11.20 20.31 8.99
N ARG A 153 -10.52 21.26 8.35
CA ARG A 153 -11.11 22.46 7.73
C ARG A 153 -12.15 22.09 6.68
N ARG A 154 -11.91 21.04 5.89
CA ARG A 154 -12.85 20.51 4.88
C ARG A 154 -13.95 19.61 5.45
N GLY A 155 -13.95 19.35 6.76
CA GLY A 155 -14.97 18.53 7.42
C GLY A 155 -14.85 17.02 7.13
N HIS A 156 -13.70 16.54 6.64
CA HIS A 156 -13.45 15.11 6.47
C HIS A 156 -13.24 14.41 7.82
N VAL A 157 -12.63 15.13 8.78
CA VAL A 157 -12.38 14.65 10.14
C VAL A 157 -12.81 15.70 11.16
N VAL A 158 -13.23 15.24 12.33
CA VAL A 158 -13.60 16.08 13.47
C VAL A 158 -12.76 15.63 14.66
N PHE A 159 -12.00 16.55 15.25
CA PHE A 159 -11.20 16.27 16.44
C PHE A 159 -11.95 16.68 17.69
N ASN A 160 -12.12 15.72 18.60
CA ASN A 160 -12.53 15.93 19.98
C ASN A 160 -11.28 15.86 20.87
N GLU A 161 -11.40 16.06 22.18
CA GLU A 161 -10.26 16.13 23.13
C GLU A 161 -9.25 14.99 22.96
N HIS A 162 -9.72 13.75 22.75
CA HIS A 162 -8.85 12.57 22.58
C HIS A 162 -9.23 11.66 21.40
N SER A 163 -10.29 11.99 20.66
CA SER A 163 -10.83 11.13 19.61
C SER A 163 -10.97 11.83 18.27
N VAL A 164 -10.97 11.05 17.21
CA VAL A 164 -11.24 11.49 15.84
C VAL A 164 -12.54 10.85 15.38
N SER A 165 -13.49 11.68 14.97
CA SER A 165 -14.71 11.29 14.28
C SER A 165 -14.59 11.63 12.79
N TYR A 166 -15.40 10.99 11.96
CA TYR A 166 -15.28 11.07 10.50
C TYR A 166 -16.53 11.70 9.89
N GLY A 167 -16.31 12.62 8.95
CA GLY A 167 -17.38 13.24 8.18
C GLY A 167 -18.00 12.30 7.13
N PRO A 168 -19.08 12.73 6.46
CA PRO A 168 -19.86 11.90 5.53
C PRO A 168 -19.06 11.40 4.32
N SER A 169 -17.97 12.09 3.98
CA SER A 169 -17.05 11.71 2.91
C SER A 169 -16.24 10.43 3.22
N ILE A 170 -16.08 10.07 4.50
CA ILE A 170 -15.35 8.87 4.95
C ILE A 170 -16.29 7.87 5.62
N ALA A 171 -17.20 8.34 6.48
CA ALA A 171 -18.03 7.52 7.35
C ALA A 171 -19.25 6.87 6.66
N ARG A 172 -19.22 6.57 5.36
CA ARG A 172 -20.41 6.09 4.64
C ARG A 172 -21.09 4.93 5.40
N ARG A 173 -22.40 5.13 5.62
CA ARG A 173 -23.37 4.21 6.26
C ARG A 173 -23.40 2.85 5.59
#